data_AF-A0A2G9NVT3-F1
#
_entry.id   AF-A0A2G9NVT3-F1
#
_cell.length_a   1.000
_cell.length_b   1.000
_cell.length_c   1.000
_cell.angle_alpha   90.00
_cell.angle_beta   90.00
_cell.angle_gamma   90.00
#
_symmetry.space_group_name_H-M   'P 1'
#
loop_
_entity.id
_entity.type
_entity.pdbx_description
1 polymer ?
#
loop_
_entity_poly.entity_id
_entity_poly.type
_entity_poly.pdbx_seq_one_letter_code
_entity_poly.pdbx_strand_id
1 'polypeptide(L)'
;MKFKSWVKIFFLLIILGIFAYFYFDLSGLTGFSVLAEKTSTKSVCNENNLCQNFQISCLGKKVVSIIPIEGSEIQHSQDWKDPRTTEEKEKLCA
;
A
#
# COMPACT_ATOMS: atom_id res chain seq x y z
N MET A 1 56.49 6.69 -29.60
CA MET A 1 55.84 5.84 -28.57
C MET A 1 54.54 6.41 -27.97
N LYS A 2 53.79 7.31 -28.62
CA LYS A 2 52.55 7.90 -28.04
C LYS A 2 51.27 7.15 -28.39
N PHE A 3 51.25 6.40 -29.50
CA PHE A 3 50.05 5.72 -30.02
C PHE A 3 49.52 4.60 -29.10
N LYS A 4 50.43 3.89 -28.42
CA LYS A 4 50.08 2.78 -27.50
C LYS A 4 49.32 3.23 -26.24
N SER A 5 49.45 4.51 -25.87
CA SER A 5 48.78 5.08 -24.70
C SER A 5 47.31 5.42 -24.99
N TRP A 6 47.03 5.86 -26.22
CA TRP A 6 45.67 6.23 -26.66
C TRP A 6 44.74 5.02 -26.75
N VAL A 7 45.26 3.86 -27.15
CA VAL A 7 44.50 2.61 -27.19
C VAL A 7 44.02 2.21 -25.79
N LYS A 8 44.86 2.37 -24.75
CA LYS A 8 44.47 2.06 -23.37
C LYS A 8 43.40 3.01 -22.84
N ILE A 9 43.49 4.30 -23.17
CA ILE A 9 42.50 5.31 -22.78
C ILE A 9 41.16 5.01 -23.44
N PHE A 10 41.17 4.63 -24.72
CA PHE A 10 39.95 4.29 -25.46
C PHE A 10 39.24 3.07 -24.85
N PHE A 11 39.99 2.01 -24.51
CA PHE A 11 39.41 0.84 -23.83
C PHE A 11 38.84 1.17 -22.44
N LEU A 12 39.49 2.07 -21.68
CA LEU A 12 39.00 2.51 -20.37
C LEU A 12 37.63 3.21 -20.49
N LEU A 13 37.46 4.08 -21.51
CA LEU A 13 36.21 4.80 -21.74
C LEU A 13 35.06 3.86 -22.12
N ILE A 14 35.34 2.80 -22.89
CA ILE A 14 34.34 1.78 -23.24
C ILE A 14 33.85 1.06 -21.98
N ILE A 15 34.77 0.65 -21.10
CA ILE A 15 34.41 -0.06 -19.86
C ILE A 15 33.57 0.84 -18.96
N LEU A 16 33.93 2.12 -18.83
CA LEU A 16 33.15 3.11 -18.08
C LEU A 16 31.75 3.31 -18.65
N GLY A 17 31.60 3.34 -19.98
CA GLY A 17 30.31 3.45 -20.65
C GLY A 17 29.41 2.23 -20.41
N ILE A 18 29.98 1.03 -20.45
CA ILE A 18 29.25 -0.22 -20.15
C ILE A 18 28.78 -0.22 -18.70
N PHE A 19 29.64 0.14 -17.75
CA PHE A 19 29.24 0.25 -16.34
C PHE A 19 28.12 1.27 -16.13
N ALA A 20 28.22 2.46 -16.73
CA ALA A 20 27.20 3.49 -16.63
C ALA A 20 25.84 3.03 -17.19
N TYR A 21 25.84 2.27 -18.29
CA TYR A 21 24.64 1.67 -18.86
C TYR A 21 23.96 0.68 -17.90
N PHE A 22 24.73 -0.23 -17.28
CA PHE A 22 24.20 -1.18 -16.30
C PHE A 22 23.69 -0.51 -15.01
N TYR A 23 24.28 0.60 -14.58
CA TYR A 23 23.79 1.37 -13.43
C TYR A 23 22.42 2.04 -13.70
N PHE A 24 22.14 2.42 -14.94
CA PHE A 24 20.87 3.05 -15.30
C PHE A 24 19.70 2.06 -15.27
N ASP A 25 19.92 0.84 -15.76
CA ASP A 25 18.88 -0.21 -15.83
C ASP A 25 18.45 -0.71 -14.43
N LEU A 26 19.39 -0.73 -13.47
CA LEU A 26 19.10 -1.17 -12.10
C LEU A 26 18.19 -0.21 -11.31
N SER A 27 18.10 1.05 -11.72
CA SER A 27 17.29 2.08 -11.04
C SER A 27 15.78 1.97 -11.32
N GLY A 28 15.37 1.19 -12.33
CA GLY A 28 13.96 0.99 -12.68
C GLY A 28 13.26 -0.17 -11.95
N LEU A 29 14.02 -1.06 -11.29
CA LEU A 29 13.46 -2.31 -10.74
C LEU A 29 12.84 -2.17 -9.33
N THR A 30 13.15 -1.10 -8.59
CA THR A 30 12.72 -0.93 -7.19
C THR A 30 11.38 -0.20 -7.03
N GLY A 31 10.71 0.19 -8.13
CA GLY A 31 9.56 1.10 -8.11
C GLY A 31 8.17 0.49 -7.90
N PHE A 32 8.00 -0.83 -7.99
CA PHE A 32 6.70 -1.45 -7.72
C PHE A 32 6.59 -1.81 -6.23
N SER A 33 6.19 -0.84 -5.42
CA SER A 33 5.51 -1.15 -4.17
C SER A 33 4.23 -1.91 -4.52
N VAL A 34 4.29 -3.24 -4.48
CA VAL A 34 3.10 -4.08 -4.61
C VAL A 34 2.18 -3.67 -3.47
N LEU A 35 1.12 -2.94 -3.80
CA LEU A 35 0.07 -2.63 -2.83
C LEU A 35 -0.48 -3.96 -2.36
N ALA A 36 -0.16 -4.35 -1.13
CA ALA A 36 -0.70 -5.56 -0.55
C ALA A 36 -2.19 -5.34 -0.27
N GLU A 37 -3.02 -6.29 -0.69
CA GLU A 37 -4.40 -6.33 -0.25
C GLU A 37 -4.44 -6.73 1.23
N LYS A 38 -5.17 -5.96 2.04
CA LYS A 38 -5.39 -6.24 3.46
C LYS A 38 -6.88 -6.31 3.74
N THR A 39 -7.29 -7.42 4.35
CA THR A 39 -8.67 -7.63 4.80
C THR A 39 -8.77 -7.41 6.31
N SER A 40 -9.81 -6.71 6.74
CA SER A 40 -10.11 -6.48 8.16
C SER A 40 -11.61 -6.43 8.42
N THR A 41 -12.02 -6.61 9.67
CA THR A 41 -13.43 -6.48 10.07
C THR A 41 -13.65 -5.14 10.76
N LYS A 42 -14.70 -4.42 10.39
CA LYS A 42 -15.10 -3.16 11.02
C LYS A 42 -16.60 -3.19 11.32
N SER A 43 -16.96 -2.61 12.46
CA SER A 43 -18.36 -2.41 12.86
C SER A 43 -18.82 -1.00 12.47
N VAL A 44 -19.97 -0.90 11.80
CA VAL A 44 -20.63 0.38 11.49
C VAL A 44 -21.95 0.42 12.26
N CYS A 45 -22.15 1.48 13.04
CA CYS A 45 -23.34 1.67 13.87
C CYS A 45 -24.17 2.85 13.36
N ASN A 46 -25.49 2.71 13.38
CA ASN A 46 -26.41 3.79 13.02
C ASN A 46 -26.88 4.59 14.26
N GLU A 47 -27.71 5.62 14.01
CA GLU A 47 -28.28 6.49 15.05
C GLU A 47 -29.18 5.75 16.05
N ASN A 48 -29.70 4.58 15.68
CA ASN A 48 -30.53 3.74 16.54
C ASN A 48 -29.71 2.76 17.38
N ASN A 49 -28.38 2.91 17.46
CA ASN A 49 -27.47 1.99 18.15
C ASN A 49 -27.52 0.54 17.62
N LEU A 50 -27.91 0.37 16.35
CA LEU A 50 -27.76 -0.89 15.62
C LEU A 50 -26.38 -0.91 14.96
N CYS A 51 -25.58 -1.91 15.28
CA CYS A 51 -24.24 -2.11 14.74
C CYS A 51 -24.19 -3.36 13.85
N GLN A 52 -23.59 -3.24 12.67
CA GLN A 52 -23.37 -4.31 11.71
C GLN A 52 -21.87 -4.45 11.45
N ASN A 53 -21.34 -5.68 11.44
CA ASN A 53 -19.94 -5.90 11.06
C ASN A 53 -19.81 -6.10 9.54
N PHE A 54 -18.74 -5.56 8.98
CA PHE A 54 -18.38 -5.65 7.59
C PHE A 54 -16.95 -6.18 7.47
N GLN A 55 -16.73 -7.06 6.50
CA GLN A 55 -15.42 -7.38 5.99
C GLN A 55 -15.01 -6.32 4.97
N ILE A 56 -13.90 -5.64 5.21
CA ILE A 56 -13.36 -4.58 4.36
C ILE A 56 -12.03 -5.05 3.79
N SER A 57 -11.93 -5.05 2.47
CA SER A 57 -10.67 -5.24 1.75
C SER A 57 -10.13 -3.88 1.30
N CYS A 58 -8.85 -3.65 1.58
CA CYS A 58 -8.12 -2.44 1.23
C CYS A 58 -6.92 -2.77 0.34
N LEU A 59 -6.73 -1.99 -0.72
CA LEU A 59 -5.50 -1.98 -1.52
C LEU A 59 -4.73 -0.70 -1.19
N GLY A 60 -3.78 -0.82 -0.26
CA GLY A 60 -3.21 0.35 0.44
C GLY A 60 -4.28 1.14 1.19
N LYS A 61 -4.42 2.44 0.88
CA LYS A 61 -5.41 3.33 1.53
C LYS A 61 -6.79 3.32 0.87
N LYS A 62 -6.97 2.57 -0.22
CA LYS A 62 -8.22 2.54 -1.00
C LYS A 62 -9.05 1.33 -0.61
N VAL A 63 -10.31 1.55 -0.28
CA VAL A 63 -11.28 0.47 -0.11
C VAL A 63 -11.58 -0.14 -1.48
N VAL A 64 -11.46 -1.46 -1.59
CA VAL A 64 -11.77 -2.22 -2.81
C VAL A 64 -13.00 -3.10 -2.65
N SER A 65 -13.34 -3.51 -1.43
CA SER A 65 -14.56 -4.28 -1.15
C SER A 65 -15.07 -4.01 0.26
N ILE A 66 -16.38 -4.01 0.43
CA ILE A 66 -17.09 -3.97 1.72
C ILE A 66 -18.21 -5.00 1.63
N ILE A 67 -18.16 -6.02 2.48
CA ILE A 67 -19.13 -7.13 2.48
C ILE A 67 -19.74 -7.23 3.88
N PRO A 68 -21.07 -7.13 4.03
CA PRO A 68 -21.71 -7.34 5.34
C PRO A 68 -21.50 -8.78 5.79
N ILE A 69 -21.19 -8.97 7.07
CA ILE A 69 -21.12 -10.29 7.69
C ILE A 69 -22.53 -10.64 8.19
N GLU A 70 -23.19 -11.57 7.52
CA GLU A 70 -24.55 -12.00 7.88
C GLU A 70 -24.64 -12.46 9.34
N GLY A 71 -25.72 -12.08 10.03
CA GLY A 71 -25.95 -12.44 11.44
C GLY A 71 -25.04 -11.74 12.44
N SER A 72 -24.26 -10.73 12.03
CA SER A 72 -23.41 -9.94 12.94
C SER A 72 -24.06 -8.66 13.46
N GLU A 73 -25.35 -8.49 13.23
CA GLU A 73 -26.15 -7.36 13.71
C GLU A 73 -26.32 -7.43 15.22
N ILE A 74 -26.01 -6.34 15.91
CA ILE A 74 -26.20 -6.20 17.34
C ILE A 74 -26.93 -4.89 17.62
N GLN A 75 -28.06 -5.00 18.30
CA GLN A 75 -28.81 -3.86 18.80
C GLN A 75 -28.37 -3.57 20.24
N HIS A 76 -27.77 -2.41 20.46
CA HIS A 76 -27.44 -1.94 21.81
C HIS A 76 -28.61 -1.16 22.43
N SER A 77 -28.54 -0.87 23.73
CA SER A 77 -29.50 -0.02 24.43
C SER A 77 -29.45 1.42 23.89
N GLN A 78 -30.53 2.19 24.04
CA GLN A 78 -30.57 3.60 23.60
C GLN A 78 -29.57 4.49 24.35
N ASP A 79 -29.24 4.14 25.60
CA ASP A 79 -28.25 4.88 26.40
C ASP A 79 -26.79 4.50 26.07
N TRP A 80 -26.58 3.48 25.24
CA TRP A 80 -25.23 3.07 24.85
C TRP A 80 -24.58 4.16 24.01
N LYS A 81 -23.30 4.44 24.32
CA LYS A 81 -22.46 5.35 23.56
C LYS A 81 -21.27 4.59 23.04
N ASP A 82 -21.08 4.67 21.72
CA ASP A 82 -19.93 4.07 21.06
C ASP A 82 -18.63 4.74 21.57
N PRO A 83 -17.73 3.99 22.23
CA PRO A 83 -16.53 4.54 22.84
C PRO A 83 -15.46 4.95 21.82
N ARG A 84 -15.63 4.58 20.54
CA ARG A 84 -14.68 4.92 19.47
C ARG A 84 -14.72 6.40 19.15
N THR A 85 -13.56 6.93 18.77
CA THR A 85 -13.43 8.29 18.23
C THR A 85 -14.06 8.39 16.83
N THR A 86 -14.37 9.62 16.39
CA THR A 86 -14.86 9.86 15.03
C THR A 86 -13.89 9.34 13.96
N GLU A 87 -12.59 9.52 14.16
CA GLU A 87 -11.56 9.04 13.24
C GLU A 87 -11.59 7.51 13.11
N GLU A 88 -11.73 6.77 14.21
CA GLU A 88 -11.78 5.31 14.20
C GLU A 88 -13.03 4.75 13.48
N LYS A 89 -14.14 5.51 13.53
CA LYS A 89 -15.39 5.19 12.84
C LYS A 89 -15.31 5.45 11.34
N GLU A 90 -14.68 6.56 10.94
CA GLU A 90 -14.57 6.96 9.53
C GLU A 90 -13.45 6.23 8.77
N LYS A 91 -12.38 5.83 9.47
CA LYS A 91 -11.21 5.21 8.85
C LYS A 91 -11.42 3.72 8.60
N LEU A 92 -11.71 3.39 7.33
CA LEU A 92 -11.88 2.02 6.84
C LEU A 92 -10.56 1.34 6.44
N CYS A 93 -9.63 2.07 5.84
CA CYS A 93 -8.30 1.59 5.47
C CYS A 93 -7.20 2.35 6.23
N ALA A 94 -6.14 1.65 6.61
CA ALA A 94 -5.01 2.20 7.39
C ALA A 94 -3.78 2.44 6.51
#